data_AF-A0A4Y1NXH4-F1
#
_entry.id   AF-A0A4Y1NXH4-F1
#
_cell.length_a   1.000
_cell.length_b   1.000
_cell.length_c   1.000
_cell.angle_alpha   90.00
_cell.angle_beta   90.00
_cell.angle_gamma   90.00
#
_symmetry.space_group_name_H-M   'P 1'
#
loop_
_entity.id
_entity.type
_entity.pdbx_description
1 polymer ?
#
loop_
_entity_poly.entity_id
_entity_poly.type
_entity_poly.pdbx_seq_one_letter_code
_entity_poly.pdbx_strand_id
1 'polypeptide(L)'
;LRPLNSFIAFRSFYSAAFPDLSQKVKSGLLRLLWSSDPFKAKWAIVAKAYSVIRDKHIGQVTLESFLALIGPFIGLVSVAKYLDTMGLQVVSTEDKQFSLIKANPNAH
;
A
#
# COMPACT_ATOMS: atom_id res chain seq x y z
N LEU A 1 9.47 13.96 -16.11
CA LEU A 1 9.39 14.13 -14.63
C LEU A 1 10.17 12.98 -13.96
N ARG A 2 10.52 13.03 -12.66
CA ARG A 2 11.19 11.88 -12.01
C ARG A 2 10.26 10.65 -12.05
N PRO A 3 10.75 9.45 -12.43
CA PRO A 3 9.95 8.23 -12.38
C PRO A 3 9.40 7.97 -10.97
N LEU A 4 8.17 7.49 -10.88
CA LEU A 4 7.58 7.05 -9.62
C LEU A 4 8.29 5.80 -9.13
N ASN A 5 8.63 5.76 -7.85
CA ASN A 5 9.17 4.57 -7.21
C ASN A 5 8.03 3.62 -6.79
N SER A 6 8.23 2.30 -6.92
CA SER A 6 7.22 1.28 -6.62
C SER A 6 6.70 1.32 -5.18
N PHE A 7 7.58 1.60 -4.21
CA PHE A 7 7.16 1.79 -2.82
C PHE A 7 6.25 3.02 -2.65
N ILE A 8 6.43 4.06 -3.48
CA ILE A 8 5.53 5.23 -3.44
C ILE A 8 4.13 4.87 -3.95
N ALA A 9 4.02 4.05 -4.99
CA ALA A 9 2.72 3.54 -5.43
C ALA A 9 2.06 2.68 -4.35
N PHE A 10 2.81 1.73 -3.77
CA PHE A 10 2.36 0.87 -2.68
C PHE A 10 1.85 1.68 -1.48
N ARG A 11 2.69 2.60 -0.96
CA ARG A 11 2.36 3.37 0.24
C ARG A 11 1.16 4.28 0.01
N SER A 12 1.02 4.85 -1.20
CA SER A 12 -0.12 5.71 -1.54
C SER A 12 -1.43 4.93 -1.57
N PHE A 13 -1.41 3.70 -2.08
CA PHE A 13 -2.59 2.85 -2.13
C PHE A 13 -3.01 2.34 -0.74
N TYR A 14 -2.07 1.76 0.01
CA TYR A 14 -2.40 1.14 1.31
C TYR A 14 -2.38 2.09 2.51
N SER A 15 -2.02 3.37 2.35
CA SER A 15 -2.17 4.36 3.42
C SER A 15 -3.62 4.47 3.91
N ALA A 16 -4.59 4.18 3.04
CA ALA A 16 -6.01 4.15 3.38
C ALA A 16 -6.40 3.01 4.33
N ALA A 17 -5.54 1.99 4.53
CA ALA A 17 -5.80 0.90 5.50
C ALA A 17 -5.71 1.37 6.96
N PHE A 18 -5.17 2.56 7.20
CA PHE A 18 -4.86 3.06 8.54
C PHE A 18 -5.40 4.48 8.75
N PRO A 19 -6.70 4.77 8.56
CA PRO A 19 -7.20 6.14 8.54
C PRO A 19 -6.90 6.92 9.84
N ASP A 20 -7.06 6.28 11.00
CA ASP A 20 -7.00 6.91 12.32
C ASP A 20 -5.60 6.96 12.96
N LEU A 21 -4.58 6.41 12.28
CA LEU A 21 -3.22 6.39 12.80
C LEU A 21 -2.47 7.70 12.50
N SER A 22 -1.50 8.06 13.33
CA SER A 22 -0.61 9.18 13.01
C SER A 22 0.26 8.87 11.78
N GLN A 23 0.67 9.91 11.04
CA GLN A 23 1.54 9.75 9.86
C GLN A 23 2.85 9.02 10.17
N LYS A 24 3.44 9.26 11.36
CA LYS A 24 4.65 8.57 11.81
C LYS A 24 4.43 7.06 11.92
N VAL A 25 3.31 6.66 12.53
CA VAL A 25 2.93 5.25 12.67
C VAL A 25 2.61 4.62 11.32
N LYS A 26 1.78 5.26 10.49
CA LYS A 26 1.45 4.77 9.14
C LYS A 26 2.70 4.50 8.30
N SER A 27 3.63 5.46 8.30
CA SER A 27 4.90 5.33 7.57
C SER A 27 5.74 4.14 8.04
N GLY A 28 5.79 3.91 9.36
CA GLY A 28 6.46 2.74 9.95
C GLY A 28 5.83 1.42 9.51
N LEU A 29 4.51 1.28 9.66
CA LEU A 29 3.76 0.08 9.26
C LEU A 29 3.91 -0.21 7.77
N LEU A 30 3.76 0.81 6.90
CA LEU A 30 3.89 0.64 5.45
C LEU A 30 5.31 0.19 5.04
N ARG A 31 6.36 0.63 5.73
CA ARG A 31 7.72 0.13 5.49
C ARG A 31 7.87 -1.33 5.86
N LEU A 32 7.29 -1.75 6.99
CA LEU A 32 7.28 -3.16 7.42
C LEU A 32 6.51 -4.02 6.43
N LEU A 33 5.30 -3.63 6.04
CA LEU A 33 4.50 -4.35 5.04
C LEU A 33 5.22 -4.43 3.69
N TRP A 34 5.88 -3.36 3.26
CA TRP A 34 6.64 -3.36 2.01
C TRP A 34 7.81 -4.35 2.05
N SER A 35 8.44 -4.56 3.21
CA SER A 35 9.55 -5.50 3.33
C SER A 35 9.13 -6.93 2.97
N SER A 36 7.90 -7.32 3.35
CA SER A 36 7.33 -8.65 3.14
C SER A 36 6.32 -8.77 1.99
N ASP A 37 5.95 -7.67 1.33
CA ASP A 37 4.99 -7.69 0.20
C ASP A 37 5.51 -8.62 -0.94
N PRO A 38 4.74 -9.66 -1.33
CA PRO A 38 5.12 -10.61 -2.38
C PRO A 38 4.85 -10.10 -3.81
N PHE A 39 4.13 -8.99 -3.95
CA PHE A 39 3.66 -8.40 -5.20
C PHE A 39 4.50 -7.18 -5.65
N LYS A 40 5.74 -7.03 -5.17
CA LYS A 40 6.67 -5.94 -5.55
C LYS A 40 6.79 -5.73 -7.07
N ALA A 41 6.75 -6.81 -7.86
CA ALA A 41 6.77 -6.74 -9.32
C ALA A 41 5.54 -6.01 -9.89
N LYS A 42 4.34 -6.26 -9.35
CA LYS A 42 3.12 -5.53 -9.74
C LYS A 42 3.28 -4.04 -9.45
N TRP A 43 3.83 -3.68 -8.29
CA TRP A 43 4.08 -2.28 -7.93
C TRP A 43 5.09 -1.59 -8.85
N ALA A 44 6.11 -2.32 -9.35
CA ALA A 44 7.03 -1.79 -10.36
C ALA A 44 6.31 -1.48 -11.68
N ILE A 45 5.44 -2.38 -12.14
CA ILE A 45 4.62 -2.18 -13.35
C ILE A 45 3.69 -0.97 -13.17
N VAL A 46 2.95 -0.90 -12.06
CA VAL A 46 2.04 0.22 -11.72
C VAL A 46 2.79 1.55 -11.71
N ALA A 47 3.95 1.62 -11.06
CA ALA A 47 4.74 2.84 -10.97
C ALA A 47 5.30 3.29 -12.33
N LYS A 48 5.71 2.33 -13.17
CA LYS A 48 6.16 2.60 -14.54
C LYS A 48 5.00 3.11 -15.40
N ALA A 49 3.85 2.44 -15.36
CA ALA A 49 2.65 2.82 -16.11
C ALA A 49 2.18 4.24 -15.75
N TYR A 50 2.08 4.55 -14.45
CA TYR A 50 1.75 5.90 -13.99
C TYR A 50 2.75 6.93 -14.51
N SER A 51 4.06 6.66 -14.42
CA SER A 51 5.10 7.60 -14.88
C SER A 51 4.96 7.91 -16.37
N VAL A 52 4.67 6.90 -17.19
CA VAL A 52 4.47 7.08 -18.64
C VAL A 52 3.21 7.90 -18.93
N ILE A 53 2.09 7.58 -18.26
CA ILE A 53 0.81 8.27 -18.49
C ILE A 53 0.87 9.72 -18.03
N ARG A 54 1.38 9.97 -16.82
CA ARG A 54 1.55 11.31 -16.24
C ARG A 54 2.43 12.18 -17.11
N ASP A 55 3.55 11.65 -17.63
CA ASP A 55 4.47 12.43 -18.45
C ASP A 55 3.87 12.78 -19.83
N LYS A 56 2.88 12.01 -20.32
CA LYS A 56 2.10 12.33 -21.52
C LYS A 56 0.89 13.24 -21.27
N HIS A 57 0.37 13.28 -20.04
CA HIS A 57 -0.86 14.00 -19.66
C HIS A 57 -0.63 14.86 -18.42
N ILE A 58 0.38 15.73 -18.48
CA ILE A 58 0.82 16.55 -17.35
C ILE A 58 -0.34 17.40 -16.83
N GLY A 59 -0.59 17.35 -15.51
CA GLY A 59 -1.66 18.10 -14.84
C GLY A 59 -3.05 17.46 -14.92
N GLN A 60 -3.23 16.40 -15.71
CA GLN A 60 -4.55 15.76 -15.90
C GLN A 60 -4.72 14.46 -15.12
N VAL A 61 -3.62 13.78 -14.78
CA VAL A 61 -3.65 12.48 -14.10
C VAL A 61 -2.97 12.58 -12.74
N THR A 62 -3.72 12.26 -11.68
CA THR A 62 -3.19 12.16 -10.32
C THR A 62 -2.83 10.71 -9.99
N LEU A 63 -1.91 10.51 -9.05
CA LEU A 63 -1.55 9.16 -8.60
C LEU A 63 -2.76 8.45 -7.98
N GLU A 64 -3.58 9.17 -7.22
CA GLU A 64 -4.78 8.64 -6.59
C GLU A 64 -5.80 8.15 -7.61
N SER A 65 -6.19 8.98 -8.59
CA SER A 65 -7.15 8.60 -9.63
C SER A 65 -6.65 7.42 -10.47
N PHE A 66 -5.36 7.40 -10.80
CA PHE A 66 -4.74 6.29 -11.50
C PHE A 66 -4.78 4.98 -10.70
N LEU A 67 -4.44 5.01 -9.40
CA LEU A 67 -4.42 3.84 -8.55
C LEU A 67 -5.83 3.27 -8.31
N ALA A 68 -6.82 4.15 -8.11
CA ALA A 68 -8.22 3.76 -7.98
C ALA A 68 -8.73 3.04 -9.24
N LEU A 69 -8.31 3.50 -10.42
CA LEU A 69 -8.67 2.88 -11.69
C LEU A 69 -7.97 1.54 -11.91
N ILE A 70 -6.65 1.46 -11.71
CA ILE A 70 -5.84 0.31 -12.14
C ILE A 70 -5.90 -0.90 -11.18
N GLY A 71 -6.23 -0.67 -9.91
CA GLY A 71 -6.21 -1.70 -8.87
C GLY A 71 -6.93 -2.99 -9.24
N PRO A 72 -8.20 -2.93 -9.72
CA PRO A 72 -8.94 -4.11 -10.16
C PRO A 72 -8.31 -4.83 -11.37
N PHE A 73 -7.77 -4.09 -12.35
CA PHE A 73 -7.26 -4.67 -13.60
C PHE A 73 -5.96 -5.46 -13.42
N ILE A 74 -5.08 -5.04 -12.52
CA ILE A 74 -3.81 -5.75 -12.24
C ILE A 74 -3.96 -6.75 -11.08
N GLY A 75 -5.17 -6.86 -10.50
CA GLY A 75 -5.46 -7.71 -9.35
C GLY A 75 -4.64 -7.31 -8.13
N LEU A 76 -4.63 -6.02 -7.78
CA LEU A 76 -4.16 -5.59 -6.45
C LEU A 76 -5.16 -6.06 -5.40
N VAL A 77 -4.65 -6.52 -4.27
CA VAL A 77 -5.48 -6.83 -3.12
C VAL A 77 -6.13 -5.52 -2.64
N SER A 78 -7.45 -5.52 -2.44
CA SER A 78 -8.14 -4.33 -1.95
C SER A 78 -7.60 -3.91 -0.58
N VAL A 79 -7.57 -2.61 -0.30
CA VAL A 79 -7.09 -2.03 0.97
C VAL A 79 -7.69 -2.76 2.19
N ALA A 80 -9.01 -3.02 2.18
CA ALA A 80 -9.72 -3.68 3.27
C ALA A 80 -9.28 -5.14 3.52
N LYS A 81 -8.81 -5.84 2.49
CA LYS A 81 -8.41 -7.26 2.56
C LYS A 81 -6.90 -7.47 2.67
N TYR A 82 -6.11 -6.40 2.61
CA TYR A 82 -4.66 -6.53 2.50
C TYR A 82 -4.03 -7.26 3.68
N LEU A 83 -4.33 -6.82 4.91
CA LEU A 83 -3.79 -7.44 6.12
C LEU A 83 -4.20 -8.91 6.24
N ASP A 84 -5.48 -9.20 5.99
CA ASP A 84 -6.03 -10.56 5.99
C ASP A 84 -5.35 -11.47 4.95
N THR A 85 -5.20 -10.98 3.72
CA THR A 85 -4.51 -11.71 2.64
C THR A 85 -3.04 -11.98 2.98
N MET A 86 -2.41 -11.08 3.75
CA MET A 86 -1.04 -11.24 4.23
C MET A 86 -0.94 -12.10 5.51
N GLY A 87 -2.07 -12.51 6.09
CA GLY A 87 -2.12 -13.20 7.37
C GLY A 87 -1.55 -12.34 8.51
N LEU A 88 -1.79 -11.03 8.47
CA LEU A 88 -1.26 -10.05 9.42
C LEU A 88 -2.38 -9.35 10.19
N GLN A 89 -2.06 -8.95 11.41
CA GLN A 89 -2.89 -8.05 12.22
C GLN A 89 -2.04 -6.93 12.79
N VAL A 90 -2.62 -5.74 12.91
CA VAL A 90 -2.01 -4.62 13.62
C VAL A 90 -2.46 -4.67 15.06
N VAL A 91 -1.51 -4.73 15.98
CA VAL A 91 -1.76 -4.66 17.42
C VAL A 91 -1.18 -3.38 18.01
N SER A 92 -1.91 -2.78 18.95
CA SER A 92 -1.40 -1.68 19.77
C SER A 92 -0.86 -2.27 21.07
N THR A 93 0.36 -1.91 21.44
CA THR A 93 0.89 -2.18 22.79
C THR A 93 0.45 -1.07 23.76
N GLU A 94 0.62 -1.31 25.06
CA GLU A 94 0.30 -0.35 26.15
C GLU A 94 1.00 1.01 25.95
N ASP A 95 2.18 1.02 25.33
CA ASP A 95 2.96 2.22 24.99
C ASP A 95 2.49 2.96 23.72
N LYS A 96 1.31 2.62 23.18
CA LYS A 96 0.81 3.11 21.87
C LYS A 96 1.78 2.84 20.72
N GLN A 97 2.64 1.83 20.85
CA GLN A 97 3.42 1.33 19.72
C GLN A 97 2.56 0.36 18.92
N PHE A 98 2.59 0.49 17.61
CA PHE A 98 1.87 -0.39 16.70
C PHE A 98 2.84 -1.40 16.11
N SER A 99 2.46 -2.67 16.19
CA SER A 99 3.25 -3.80 15.69
C SER A 99 2.42 -4.66 14.75
N LEU A 100 3.10 -5.33 13.81
CA LEU A 100 2.48 -6.33 12.92
C LEU A 100 2.77 -7.72 13.47
N ILE A 101 1.72 -8.49 13.71
CA ILE A 101 1.83 -9.90 14.12
C ILE A 101 1.15 -10.79 13.09
N LYS A 102 1.53 -12.07 13.04
CA LYS A 102 0.79 -13.06 12.27
C LYS A 102 -0.60 -13.26 12.88
N ALA A 103 -1.63 -13.24 12.06
CA ALA A 103 -2.98 -13.61 12.46
C ALA A 103 -2.96 -15.08 12.93
N ASN A 104 -3.52 -15.36 14.11
CA ASN A 104 -3.61 -16.71 14.63
C ASN A 104 -4.71 -17.47 13.86
N PRO A 105 -4.41 -18.57 13.14
CA PRO A 105 -5.41 -19.27 12.33
C PRO A 105 -6.52 -19.98 13.14
N ASN A 106 -6.39 -20.03 14.48
CA ASN A 106 -7.30 -20.77 15.37
C ASN A 106 -8.14 -19.87 16.29
N ALA A 107 -8.24 -18.57 16.02
CA ALA A 107 -9.13 -17.67 16.77
C ALA A 107 -10.55 -17.70 16.16
N HIS A 108 -11.27 -18.79 16.40
CA HIS A 108 -12.71 -18.91 16.19
C HIS A 108 -13.38 -19.40 17.46
#